data_AF-A0A349M2P1-F1
#
_entry.id   AF-A0A349M2P1-F1
#
_cell.length_a   1.000
_cell.length_b   1.000
_cell.length_c   1.000
_cell.angle_alpha   90.00
_cell.angle_beta   90.00
_cell.angle_gamma   90.00
#
_symmetry.space_group_name_H-M   'P 1'
#
loop_
_entity.id
_entity.type
_entity.pdbx_description
1 polymer ?
#
loop_
_entity_poly.entity_id
_entity_poly.type
_entity_poly.pdbx_seq_one_letter_code
_entity_poly.pdbx_strand_id
1 'polypeptide(L)'
;LLGVRAVIAESFERIHRSNLVGMGILPLQFKQGENKESLGLTGTETYDIEGIEEGLKPRQEVTVKVTRQDGSTFSIQTLARLDGPIDVTYYENGGILPTVLRKLLKA
;
A
#
# COMPACT_ATOMS: atom_id res chain seq x y z
N LEU A 1 7.02 16.37 -3.09
CA LEU A 1 5.70 15.74 -3.26
C LEU A 1 4.97 15.71 -1.90
N LEU A 2 3.66 15.50 -1.90
CA LEU A 2 2.77 15.64 -0.73
C LEU A 2 2.95 14.60 0.40
N GLY A 3 3.98 13.75 0.33
CA GLY A 3 4.34 12.82 1.42
C GLY A 3 3.52 11.52 1.50
N VAL A 4 2.61 11.26 0.57
CA VAL A 4 1.79 10.03 0.55
C VAL A 4 2.67 8.77 0.42
N ARG A 5 2.45 7.79 1.31
CA ARG A 5 3.18 6.49 1.34
C ARG A 5 2.34 5.29 0.93
N ALA A 6 1.04 5.35 1.17
CA ALA A 6 0.09 4.32 0.83
C ALA A 6 -1.27 4.94 0.47
N VAL A 7 -2.08 4.18 -0.26
CA VAL A 7 -3.48 4.52 -0.55
C VAL A 7 -4.32 3.29 -0.23
N ILE A 8 -5.38 3.44 0.56
CA ILE A 8 -6.32 2.37 0.89
C ILE A 8 -7.65 2.66 0.17
N ALA A 9 -8.17 1.70 -0.60
CA ALA A 9 -9.42 1.85 -1.34
C ALA A 9 -10.17 0.52 -1.49
N GLU A 10 -11.45 0.58 -1.84
CA GLU A 10 -12.26 -0.62 -2.12
C GLU A 10 -11.82 -1.30 -3.43
N SER A 11 -11.42 -0.50 -4.41
CA SER A 11 -10.93 -0.98 -5.70
C SER A 11 -10.03 0.08 -6.36
N PHE A 12 -9.29 -0.35 -7.38
CA PHE A 12 -8.45 0.53 -8.19
C PHE A 12 -8.69 0.28 -9.67
N GLU A 13 -8.69 1.36 -10.46
CA GLU A 13 -8.49 1.25 -11.89
C GLU A 13 -7.05 0.75 -12.16
N ARG A 14 -6.90 -0.11 -13.18
CA ARG A 14 -5.68 -0.84 -13.48
C ARG A 14 -4.47 0.07 -13.72
N ILE A 15 -4.62 1.13 -14.52
CA ILE A 15 -3.55 2.09 -14.85
C ILE A 15 -3.23 2.96 -13.64
N HIS A 16 -4.25 3.44 -12.92
CA HIS A 16 -4.03 4.23 -11.71
C HIS A 16 -3.23 3.46 -10.65
N ARG A 17 -3.58 2.19 -10.41
CA ARG A 17 -2.84 1.28 -9.53
C ARG A 17 -1.36 1.18 -9.94
N SER A 18 -1.09 0.92 -11.22
CA SER A 18 0.28 0.79 -11.71
C SER A 18 1.09 2.09 -11.56
N ASN A 19 0.45 3.26 -11.70
CA ASN A 19 1.11 4.55 -11.48
C ASN A 19 1.51 4.75 -10.01
N LEU A 20 0.64 4.38 -9.06
CA LEU A 20 0.96 4.44 -7.63
C LEU A 20 2.21 3.60 -7.31
N VAL A 21 2.23 2.34 -7.77
CA VAL A 21 3.40 1.45 -7.61
C VAL A 21 4.65 2.04 -8.25
N GLY A 22 4.53 2.59 -9.45
CA GLY A 22 5.64 3.26 -10.15
C GLY A 22 6.19 4.48 -9.39
N MET A 23 5.37 5.12 -8.56
CA MET A 23 5.77 6.22 -7.68
C MET A 23 6.28 5.75 -6.30
N GLY A 24 6.33 4.44 -6.04
CA GLY A 24 6.71 3.89 -4.74
C GLY A 24 5.63 4.02 -3.66
N ILE A 25 4.37 4.23 -4.06
CA ILE A 25 3.21 4.30 -3.17
C ILE A 25 2.57 2.92 -3.10
N LEU A 26 2.26 2.43 -1.89
CA LEU A 26 1.64 1.12 -1.70
C LEU A 26 0.11 1.18 -1.91
N PRO A 27 -0.46 0.54 -2.95
CA PRO A 27 -1.90 0.42 -3.08
C PRO A 27 -2.41 -0.73 -2.21
N LEU A 28 -3.23 -0.42 -1.22
CA LEU A 28 -3.89 -1.36 -0.33
C LEU A 28 -5.37 -1.42 -0.69
N GLN A 29 -5.91 -2.63 -0.80
CA GLN A 29 -7.33 -2.84 -1.05
C GLN A 29 -8.01 -3.41 0.18
N PHE A 30 -9.17 -2.87 0.57
CA PHE A 30 -10.02 -3.50 1.58
C PHE A 30 -10.41 -4.92 1.18
N LYS A 31 -10.75 -5.77 2.17
CA LYS A 31 -11.36 -7.07 1.90
C LYS A 31 -12.74 -6.87 1.27
N GLN A 32 -13.23 -7.92 0.61
CA GLN A 32 -14.53 -7.88 -0.04
C GLN A 32 -15.63 -7.58 1.00
N GLY A 33 -16.42 -6.54 0.74
CA GLY A 33 -17.51 -6.11 1.63
C GLY A 33 -17.07 -5.16 2.75
N GLU A 34 -15.78 -4.86 2.88
CA GLU A 34 -15.27 -3.84 3.78
C GLU A 34 -15.03 -2.52 3.04
N ASN A 35 -15.38 -1.41 3.68
CA ASN A 35 -15.07 -0.07 3.22
C ASN A 35 -14.94 0.90 4.41
N LYS A 36 -14.72 2.18 4.13
CA LYS A 36 -14.56 3.18 5.19
C LYS A 36 -15.82 3.30 6.05
N GLU A 37 -17.01 3.20 5.48
CA GLU A 37 -18.28 3.33 6.19
C GLU A 37 -18.53 2.13 7.12
N SER A 38 -18.33 0.90 6.63
CA SER A 38 -18.54 -0.33 7.40
C SER A 38 -17.56 -0.44 8.58
N LEU A 39 -16.37 0.14 8.43
CA LEU A 39 -15.32 0.19 9.45
C LEU A 39 -15.40 1.44 10.35
N GLY A 40 -16.31 2.38 10.04
CA GLY A 40 -16.46 3.64 10.77
C GLY A 40 -15.22 4.53 10.72
N LEU A 41 -14.50 4.52 9.59
CA LEU A 41 -13.30 5.35 9.36
C LEU A 41 -13.71 6.76 8.96
N THR A 42 -13.17 7.74 9.67
CA THR A 42 -13.45 9.17 9.50
C THR A 42 -12.35 9.91 8.75
N GLY A 43 -11.16 9.32 8.64
CA GLY A 43 -9.96 9.93 8.06
C GLY A 43 -9.13 10.72 9.07
N THR A 44 -9.51 10.71 10.35
CA THR A 44 -8.78 11.36 11.45
C THR A 44 -7.90 10.39 12.24
N GLU A 45 -7.98 9.10 11.91
CA GLU A 45 -7.23 8.03 12.54
C GLU A 45 -5.76 8.04 12.10
N THR A 46 -4.91 7.41 12.90
CA THR A 46 -3.55 7.04 12.51
C THR A 46 -3.55 5.60 12.00
N TYR A 47 -2.80 5.35 10.93
CA TYR A 47 -2.74 4.06 10.25
C TYR A 47 -1.30 3.54 10.26
N ASP A 48 -1.08 2.43 10.96
CA ASP A 48 0.19 1.71 10.95
C ASP A 48 0.05 0.50 10.02
N ILE A 49 0.97 0.35 9.07
CA ILE A 49 0.98 -0.75 8.09
C ILE A 49 2.05 -1.74 8.55
N GLU A 50 1.62 -2.93 8.95
CA GLU A 50 2.45 -3.97 9.58
C GLU A 50 2.64 -5.18 8.64
N GLY A 51 3.76 -5.89 8.77
CA GLY A 51 4.02 -7.12 8.00
C GLY A 51 4.59 -6.85 6.61
N ILE A 52 5.32 -5.74 6.46
CA ILE A 52 6.02 -5.34 5.23
C ILE A 52 7.55 -5.29 5.40
N GLU A 53 8.05 -5.55 6.60
CA GLU A 53 9.44 -5.35 7.02
C GLU A 53 10.41 -6.32 6.33
N GLU A 54 9.96 -7.56 6.08
CA GLU A 54 10.73 -8.61 5.41
C GLU A 54 10.61 -8.56 3.88
N GLY A 55 9.96 -7.53 3.34
CA GLY A 55 9.58 -7.43 1.94
C GLY A 55 8.19 -8.01 1.67
N LEU A 56 7.72 -7.82 0.44
CA LEU A 56 6.35 -8.16 0.04
C LEU A 56 6.35 -9.21 -1.07
N LYS A 57 5.39 -10.14 -0.99
CA LYS A 57 5.03 -11.02 -2.11
C LYS A 57 3.92 -10.39 -2.95
N PRO A 58 3.79 -10.75 -4.24
CA PRO A 58 2.66 -10.31 -5.04
C PRO A 58 1.34 -10.67 -4.36
N ARG A 59 0.43 -9.69 -4.26
CA ARG A 59 -0.90 -9.85 -3.65
C ARG A 59 -0.85 -10.37 -2.21
N GLN A 60 0.17 -9.98 -1.44
CA GLN A 60 0.28 -10.32 -0.03
C GLN A 60 -0.78 -9.59 0.80
N GLU A 61 -1.29 -10.27 1.82
CA GLU A 61 -2.15 -9.65 2.84
C GLU A 61 -1.30 -8.88 3.85
N VAL A 62 -1.76 -7.69 4.20
CA VAL A 62 -1.06 -6.73 5.04
C VAL A 62 -2.04 -6.26 6.12
N THR A 63 -1.55 -6.23 7.36
CA THR A 63 -2.34 -5.77 8.49
C THR A 63 -2.23 -4.26 8.59
N VAL A 64 -3.36 -3.57 8.68
CA VAL A 64 -3.40 -2.14 8.96
C VAL A 64 -3.99 -1.96 10.35
N LYS A 65 -3.18 -1.50 11.29
CA LYS A 65 -3.62 -1.12 12.63
C LYS A 65 -4.10 0.33 12.58
N VAL A 66 -5.34 0.53 13.00
CA VAL A 66 -6.02 1.81 13.02
C VAL A 66 -6.12 2.28 14.47
N THR A 67 -5.60 3.47 14.74
CA THR A 67 -5.69 4.14 16.05
C THR A 67 -6.59 5.36 15.93
N ARG A 68 -7.74 5.34 16.61
CA ARG A 68 -8.68 6.46 16.65
C ARG A 68 -8.17 7.57 17.57
N GLN A 69 -8.76 8.76 17.46
CA GLN A 69 -8.40 9.91 18.29
C GLN A 69 -8.66 9.68 19.80
N ASP A 70 -9.62 8.82 20.15
CA ASP A 70 -9.90 8.42 21.53
C ASP A 70 -8.89 7.39 22.09
N GLY A 71 -7.90 6.98 21.28
CA GLY A 71 -6.91 5.97 21.61
C GLY A 71 -7.37 4.53 21.42
N SER A 72 -8.64 4.30 21.05
CA SER A 72 -9.11 2.95 20.72
C SER A 72 -8.42 2.45 19.45
N THR A 73 -8.05 1.18 19.45
CA THR A 73 -7.34 0.55 18.33
C THR A 73 -8.06 -0.67 17.83
N PHE A 74 -7.99 -0.91 16.53
CA PHE A 74 -8.41 -2.16 15.90
C PHE A 74 -7.57 -2.41 14.65
N SER A 75 -7.55 -3.64 14.17
CA SER A 75 -6.79 -4.02 12.98
C SER A 75 -7.71 -4.50 11.88
N ILE A 76 -7.37 -4.14 10.64
CA ILE A 76 -8.04 -4.62 9.44
C ILE A 76 -7.04 -5.34 8.54
N GLN A 77 -7.52 -6.33 7.80
CA GLN A 77 -6.72 -7.01 6.78
C GLN A 77 -6.92 -6.31 5.44
N THR A 78 -5.83 -6.02 4.74
CA THR A 78 -5.88 -5.43 3.40
C THR A 78 -5.03 -6.24 2.42
N LEU A 79 -5.34 -6.13 1.13
CA LEU A 79 -4.56 -6.76 0.08
C LEU A 79 -3.59 -5.75 -0.53
N ALA A 80 -2.28 -5.99 -0.45
CA ALA A 80 -1.29 -5.20 -1.19
C ALA A 80 -1.42 -5.48 -2.68
N ARG A 81 -1.89 -4.50 -3.45
CA ARG A 81 -2.15 -4.62 -4.90
C ARG A 81 -0.89 -4.49 -5.76
N LEU A 82 0.17 -5.17 -5.33
CA LEU A 82 1.35 -5.49 -6.13
C LEU A 82 1.03 -6.78 -6.89
N ASP A 83 0.54 -6.67 -8.13
CA ASP A 83 -0.10 -7.79 -8.82
C ASP A 83 0.93 -8.74 -9.46
N GLY A 84 2.21 -8.35 -9.55
CA GLY A 84 3.29 -9.21 -10.03
C GLY A 84 4.66 -8.89 -9.43
N PRO A 85 5.69 -9.71 -9.71
CA PRO A 85 7.03 -9.55 -9.12
C PRO A 85 7.69 -8.20 -9.44
N ILE A 86 7.43 -7.66 -10.64
CA ILE A 86 7.98 -6.36 -11.05
C ILE A 86 7.42 -5.21 -10.20
N ASP A 87 6.15 -5.29 -9.78
CA ASP A 87 5.52 -4.29 -8.93
C ASP A 87 6.20 -4.26 -7.55
N VAL A 88 6.51 -5.45 -7.00
CA VAL A 88 7.28 -5.59 -5.75
C VAL A 88 8.64 -4.93 -5.88
N THR A 89 9.39 -5.28 -6.94
CA THR A 89 10.71 -4.68 -7.19
C THR A 89 10.64 -3.16 -7.33
N TYR A 90 9.62 -2.62 -8.00
CA TYR A 90 9.44 -1.17 -8.10
C TYR A 90 9.16 -0.55 -6.74
N TYR A 91 8.25 -1.13 -5.97
CA TYR A 91 7.89 -0.63 -4.64
C TYR A 91 9.10 -0.63 -3.68
N GLU A 92 9.80 -1.75 -3.54
CA GLU A 92 10.98 -1.89 -2.66
C GLU A 92 12.11 -0.93 -3.05
N ASN A 93 12.22 -0.62 -4.34
CA ASN A 93 13.20 0.33 -4.82
C ASN A 93 12.79 1.81 -4.61
N GLY A 94 11.58 2.09 -4.13
CA GLY A 94 11.03 3.43 -4.00
C GLY A 94 10.50 4.02 -5.31
N GLY A 95 10.20 3.16 -6.29
CA GLY A 95 9.57 3.51 -7.57
C GLY A 95 10.31 2.97 -8.80
N ILE A 96 9.71 3.22 -9.97
CA ILE A 96 10.23 2.76 -11.26
C ILE A 96 11.54 3.47 -11.64
N LEU A 97 11.64 4.79 -11.46
CA LEU A 97 12.84 5.55 -11.84
C LEU A 97 14.07 5.14 -11.02
N PRO A 98 13.99 5.03 -9.67
CA PRO A 98 15.09 4.45 -8.89
C PRO A 98 15.48 3.04 -9.34
N THR A 99 14.49 2.20 -9.68
CA THR A 99 14.75 0.84 -10.17
C THR A 99 15.56 0.85 -11.47
N VAL A 100 15.15 1.67 -12.44
CA VAL A 100 15.82 1.80 -13.74
C VAL A 100 17.24 2.34 -13.55
N LEU A 101 17.40 3.39 -12.74
CA LEU A 101 18.72 3.96 -12.45
C LEU A 101 19.68 2.92 -11.84
N ARG A 102 19.22 2.13 -10.85
CA ARG A 102 20.02 1.04 -10.26
C ARG A 102 20.43 -0.03 -11.28
N LYS A 103 19.58 -0.31 -12.27
CA LYS A 103 19.92 -1.26 -13.35
C LYS A 103 20.99 -0.69 -14.27
N LEU A 104 20.90 0.58 -14.65
CA LEU A 104 21.88 1.25 -15.51
C LEU A 104 23.26 1.37 -14.85
N LEU A 105 23.32 1.62 -13.54
CA LEU A 105 24.59 1.69 -12.80
C LEU A 105 25.26 0.33 -12.56
N LYS A 106 24.54 -0.77 -12.75
CA LYS A 106 25.05 -2.14 -12.62
C LYS A 106 25.44 -2.77 -13.97
N ALA A 107 25.12 -2.10 -15.07
CA ALA A 107 25.47 -2.50 -16.43
C ALA A 107 26.84 -1.92 -16.80
#